data_AF-K2ABN2-F1
#
_entry.id   AF-K2ABN2-F1
#
_cell.length_a   1.000
_cell.length_b   1.000
_cell.length_c   1.000
_cell.angle_alpha   90.00
_cell.angle_beta   90.00
_cell.angle_gamma   90.00
#
_symmetry.space_group_name_H-M   'P 1'
#
loop_
_entity.id
_entity.type
_entity.pdbx_description
1 polymer ?
#
loop_
_entity_poly.entity_id
_entity_poly.type
_entity_poly.pdbx_seq_one_letter_code
_entity_poly.pdbx_strand_id
1 'polypeptide(L)'
;VGGAVRGNAGAYGAEICQVIKMVTAYDLEKNQEIVFANEDCNFSYRSSIFKKNPNLIVISTKLELETADDKETQGKTSATIAKRVGMGLGGYKSAGSFFMNPIVEDQKLKEDFEKEKGEQARNSKLPAGWVIEQAGLRGKKIGGAAVCEKHSNYIINAEDATADEIMMLVSYVKQQVRDQFGVQLQEEVNYLGF
;
A
#
# COMPACT_ATOMS: atom_id res chain seq x y z
N VAL A 1 -11.43 -8.30 6.62
CA VAL A 1 -12.30 -7.54 5.69
C VAL A 1 -12.37 -6.05 6.03
N GLY A 2 -12.71 -5.62 7.26
CA GLY A 2 -12.81 -4.20 7.61
C GLY A 2 -11.56 -3.35 7.28
N GLY A 3 -10.35 -3.86 7.55
CA GLY A 3 -9.10 -3.18 7.14
C GLY A 3 -8.95 -3.01 5.63
N ALA A 4 -9.44 -3.96 4.83
CA ALA A 4 -9.42 -3.87 3.37
C ALA A 4 -10.36 -2.76 2.89
N VAL A 5 -11.55 -2.65 3.48
CA VAL A 5 -12.48 -1.52 3.25
C VAL A 5 -11.81 -0.20 3.65
N ARG A 6 -11.31 -0.11 4.88
CA ARG A 6 -10.67 1.11 5.41
C ARG A 6 -9.57 1.63 4.48
N GLY A 7 -8.69 0.75 4.02
CA GLY A 7 -7.56 1.12 3.19
C GLY A 7 -7.81 1.10 1.69
N ASN A 8 -9.01 0.76 1.19
CA ASN A 8 -9.25 0.39 -0.20
C ASN A 8 -8.15 -0.57 -0.74
N ALA A 9 -8.03 -1.74 -0.12
CA ALA A 9 -6.99 -2.70 -0.46
C ALA A 9 -7.04 -3.09 -1.94
N GLY A 10 -5.88 -3.12 -2.58
CA GLY A 10 -5.78 -3.45 -4.00
C GLY A 10 -4.44 -4.03 -4.40
N ALA A 11 -4.49 -4.97 -5.35
CA ALA A 11 -3.35 -5.64 -5.93
C ALA A 11 -3.65 -6.04 -7.37
N TYR A 12 -2.62 -6.06 -8.22
CA TYR A 12 -2.70 -6.55 -9.60
C TYR A 12 -3.82 -5.95 -10.47
N GLY A 13 -4.14 -4.67 -10.25
CA GLY A 13 -5.13 -3.93 -11.04
C GLY A 13 -6.56 -4.00 -10.52
N ALA A 14 -6.80 -4.73 -9.44
CA ALA A 14 -8.08 -4.76 -8.74
C ALA A 14 -8.00 -4.05 -7.38
N GLU A 15 -9.09 -3.40 -7.00
CA GLU A 15 -9.30 -2.77 -5.69
C GLU A 15 -10.63 -3.25 -5.10
N ILE A 16 -10.70 -3.39 -3.77
CA ILE A 16 -11.91 -3.91 -3.12
C ILE A 16 -13.16 -3.04 -3.38
N CYS A 17 -12.99 -1.74 -3.59
CA CYS A 17 -14.09 -0.84 -3.92
C CYS A 17 -14.85 -1.26 -5.18
N GLN A 18 -14.22 -1.98 -6.12
CA GLN A 18 -14.86 -2.44 -7.35
C GLN A 18 -15.95 -3.48 -7.11
N VAL A 19 -15.93 -4.16 -5.95
CA VAL A 19 -16.89 -5.22 -5.61
C VAL A 19 -17.70 -4.90 -4.36
N ILE A 20 -17.53 -3.71 -3.76
CA ILE A 20 -18.32 -3.31 -2.59
C ILE A 20 -19.67 -2.78 -3.06
N LYS A 21 -20.77 -3.30 -2.51
CA LYS A 21 -22.11 -2.74 -2.70
C LYS A 21 -22.47 -1.74 -1.62
N MET A 22 -22.21 -2.10 -0.36
CA MET A 22 -22.47 -1.26 0.81
C MET A 22 -21.49 -1.58 1.94
N VAL A 23 -21.27 -0.60 2.81
CA VAL A 23 -20.48 -0.75 4.05
C VAL A 23 -21.35 -0.30 5.21
N THR A 24 -21.45 -1.13 6.25
CA THR A 24 -22.05 -0.72 7.52
C THR A 24 -20.93 -0.36 8.48
N ALA A 25 -20.99 0.87 9.00
CA ALA A 25 -20.07 1.34 10.02
C ALA A 25 -20.83 1.84 11.26
N TYR A 26 -20.22 1.66 12.43
CA TYR A 26 -20.67 2.28 13.66
C TYR A 26 -20.09 3.69 13.75
N ASP A 27 -20.95 4.68 13.91
CA ASP A 27 -20.57 6.07 14.15
C ASP A 27 -20.51 6.33 15.66
N LEU A 28 -19.31 6.57 16.18
CA LEU A 28 -19.07 6.81 17.61
C LEU A 28 -19.68 8.14 18.10
N GLU A 29 -19.84 9.14 17.23
CA GLU A 29 -20.42 10.43 17.61
C GLU A 29 -21.95 10.35 17.71
N LYS A 30 -22.56 9.66 16.75
CA LYS A 30 -24.02 9.47 16.71
C LYS A 30 -24.48 8.25 17.51
N ASN A 31 -23.56 7.41 17.95
CA ASN A 31 -23.80 6.19 18.70
C ASN A 31 -24.79 5.24 17.98
N GLN A 32 -24.66 5.10 16.67
CA GLN A 32 -25.56 4.30 15.83
C GLN A 32 -24.83 3.71 14.61
N GLU A 33 -25.44 2.69 14.00
CA GLU A 33 -24.99 2.18 12.70
C GLU A 33 -25.43 3.08 11.55
N ILE A 34 -24.54 3.26 10.59
CA ILE A 34 -24.80 3.96 9.33
C ILE A 34 -24.42 3.02 8.19
N VAL A 35 -25.29 2.94 7.19
CA VAL A 35 -25.05 2.21 5.95
C VAL A 35 -24.62 3.20 4.88
N PHE A 36 -23.45 2.98 4.31
CA PHE A 36 -22.89 3.74 3.19
C PHE A 36 -23.07 2.95 1.91
N ALA A 37 -23.60 3.58 0.85
CA ALA A 37 -23.46 3.04 -0.50
C ALA A 37 -21.98 3.13 -0.94
N ASN A 38 -21.61 2.42 -2.01
CA ASN A 38 -20.23 2.45 -2.52
C ASN A 38 -19.74 3.89 -2.80
N GLU A 39 -20.57 4.69 -3.46
CA GLU A 39 -20.26 6.08 -3.82
C GLU A 39 -20.04 6.99 -2.60
N ASP A 40 -20.74 6.73 -1.49
CA ASP A 40 -20.59 7.48 -0.24
C ASP A 40 -19.32 7.13 0.55
N CYS A 41 -18.70 5.99 0.24
CA CYS A 41 -17.49 5.53 0.95
C CYS A 41 -16.25 6.36 0.59
N ASN A 42 -16.31 7.20 -0.45
CA ASN A 42 -15.22 8.07 -0.91
C ASN A 42 -13.90 7.31 -1.08
N PHE A 43 -13.96 6.14 -1.72
CA PHE A 43 -12.77 5.34 -2.01
C PHE A 43 -11.83 6.08 -2.97
N SER A 44 -10.54 6.00 -2.67
CA SER A 44 -9.48 6.42 -3.57
C SER A 44 -8.24 5.55 -3.33
N TYR A 45 -7.15 5.80 -4.06
CA TYR A 45 -5.92 5.04 -3.91
C TYR A 45 -5.45 5.04 -2.45
N ARG A 46 -5.50 3.86 -1.82
CA ARG A 46 -5.11 3.60 -0.41
C ARG A 46 -5.88 4.42 0.64
N SER A 47 -7.11 4.84 0.33
CA SER A 47 -7.90 5.73 1.16
C SER A 47 -9.41 5.48 1.03
N SER A 48 -10.14 5.83 2.09
CA SER A 48 -11.61 5.85 2.17
C SER A 48 -12.06 6.86 3.23
N ILE A 49 -13.36 7.14 3.34
CA ILE A 49 -13.90 7.92 4.46
C ILE A 49 -13.55 7.30 5.82
N PHE A 50 -13.53 5.97 5.93
CA PHE A 50 -13.21 5.23 7.16
C PHE A 50 -11.73 5.33 7.56
N LYS A 51 -10.84 5.65 6.62
CA LYS A 51 -9.43 5.97 6.93
C LYS A 51 -9.29 7.38 7.46
N LYS A 52 -10.10 8.31 6.93
CA LYS A 52 -10.05 9.75 7.24
C LYS A 52 -10.82 10.11 8.52
N ASN A 53 -11.88 9.38 8.84
CA ASN A 53 -12.71 9.61 10.02
C ASN A 53 -12.55 8.45 11.02
N PRO A 54 -11.81 8.63 12.12
CA PRO A 54 -11.60 7.59 13.13
C PRO A 54 -12.88 7.25 13.93
N ASN A 55 -13.92 8.08 13.87
CA ASN A 55 -15.19 7.84 14.55
C ASN A 55 -16.08 6.82 13.81
N LEU A 56 -15.71 6.42 12.59
CA LEU A 56 -16.43 5.41 11.82
C LEU A 56 -15.71 4.06 11.90
N ILE A 57 -16.30 3.11 12.63
CA ILE A 57 -15.80 1.74 12.77
C ILE A 57 -16.52 0.84 11.78
N VAL A 58 -15.81 0.29 10.78
CA VAL A 58 -16.41 -0.68 9.84
C VAL A 58 -16.81 -1.95 10.57
N ILE A 59 -18.11 -2.27 10.57
CA ILE A 59 -18.66 -3.49 11.19
C ILE A 59 -18.82 -4.60 10.13
N SER A 60 -19.36 -4.26 8.96
CA SER A 60 -19.61 -5.22 7.89
C SER A 60 -19.57 -4.58 6.50
N THR A 61 -19.50 -5.40 5.46
CA THR A 61 -19.64 -4.96 4.07
C THR A 61 -20.35 -6.03 3.27
N LYS A 62 -21.17 -5.60 2.31
CA LYS A 62 -21.77 -6.49 1.32
C LYS A 62 -20.98 -6.35 0.03
N LEU A 63 -20.51 -7.49 -0.48
CA LEU A 63 -19.87 -7.55 -1.78
C LEU A 63 -20.89 -7.94 -2.85
N GLU A 64 -20.75 -7.35 -4.04
CA GLU A 64 -21.44 -7.74 -5.25
C GLU A 64 -20.39 -8.31 -6.21
N LEU A 65 -20.54 -9.59 -6.50
CA LEU A 65 -19.60 -10.38 -7.30
C LEU A 65 -20.31 -10.89 -8.54
N GLU A 66 -19.56 -11.01 -9.62
CA GLU A 66 -20.03 -11.65 -10.85
C GLU A 66 -19.86 -13.16 -10.75
N THR A 67 -20.85 -13.90 -11.27
CA THR A 67 -20.73 -15.35 -11.45
C THR A 67 -19.68 -15.63 -12.52
N ALA A 68 -18.78 -16.56 -12.25
CA ALA A 68 -17.73 -16.99 -13.17
C ALA A 68 -17.54 -18.51 -13.09
N ASP A 69 -16.81 -19.08 -14.06
CA ASP A 69 -16.47 -20.51 -14.07
C ASP A 69 -15.55 -20.88 -12.88
N ASP A 70 -15.86 -21.99 -12.21
CA ASP A 70 -15.15 -22.45 -11.02
C ASP A 70 -13.67 -22.77 -11.31
N LYS A 71 -13.36 -23.37 -12.47
CA LYS A 71 -11.98 -23.71 -12.82
C LYS A 71 -11.18 -22.45 -13.16
N GLU A 72 -11.80 -21.51 -13.87
CA GLU A 72 -11.16 -20.24 -14.20
C GLU A 72 -10.83 -19.43 -12.93
N THR A 73 -11.78 -19.31 -12.00
CA THR A 73 -11.60 -18.56 -10.75
C THR A 73 -10.54 -19.20 -9.83
N GLN A 74 -10.54 -20.53 -9.70
CA GLN A 74 -9.50 -21.26 -8.98
C GLN A 74 -8.12 -21.10 -9.64
N GLY A 75 -8.07 -21.10 -10.97
CA GLY A 75 -6.85 -20.85 -11.74
C GLY A 75 -6.26 -19.46 -11.48
N LYS A 76 -7.08 -18.41 -11.58
CA LYS A 76 -6.66 -17.02 -11.29
C LYS A 76 -6.19 -16.85 -9.84
N THR A 77 -6.91 -17.45 -8.90
CA THR A 77 -6.56 -17.42 -7.47
C THR A 77 -5.21 -18.08 -7.22
N SER A 78 -5.01 -19.29 -7.75
CA SER A 78 -3.76 -20.04 -7.60
C SER A 78 -2.57 -19.32 -8.24
N ALA A 79 -2.76 -18.75 -9.43
CA ALA A 79 -1.73 -17.95 -10.11
C ALA A 79 -1.35 -16.70 -9.31
N THR A 80 -2.33 -16.03 -8.69
CA THR A 80 -2.09 -14.84 -7.85
C THR A 80 -1.30 -15.21 -6.59
N ILE A 81 -1.65 -16.31 -5.93
CA ILE A 81 -0.94 -16.83 -4.77
C ILE A 81 0.50 -17.20 -5.17
N ALA A 82 0.67 -17.97 -6.26
CA ALA A 82 1.97 -18.38 -6.76
C ALA A 82 2.87 -17.16 -7.09
N LYS A 83 2.31 -16.14 -7.76
CA LYS A 83 3.01 -14.88 -8.03
C LYS A 83 3.46 -14.20 -6.74
N ARG A 84 2.58 -14.10 -5.73
CA ARG A 84 2.89 -13.44 -4.46
C ARG A 84 3.94 -14.19 -3.65
N VAL A 85 3.85 -15.52 -3.59
CA VAL A 85 4.84 -16.39 -2.94
C VAL A 85 6.18 -16.32 -3.66
N GLY A 86 6.16 -16.33 -5.00
CA GLY A 86 7.35 -16.24 -5.85
C GLY A 86 8.15 -14.95 -5.68
N MET A 87 7.54 -13.85 -5.19
CA MET A 87 8.28 -12.63 -4.83
C MET A 87 9.25 -12.86 -3.65
N GLY A 88 9.10 -13.95 -2.90
CA GLY A 88 10.00 -14.30 -1.79
C GLY A 88 9.96 -13.30 -0.64
N LEU A 89 8.82 -12.61 -0.46
CA LEU A 89 8.58 -11.62 0.59
C LEU A 89 7.90 -12.20 1.84
N GLY A 90 7.56 -13.49 1.82
CA GLY A 90 7.07 -14.20 3.00
C GLY A 90 8.15 -14.27 4.07
N GLY A 91 7.76 -14.08 5.34
CA GLY A 91 8.64 -14.22 6.50
C GLY A 91 9.36 -12.94 6.94
N TYR A 92 9.36 -11.86 6.14
CA TYR A 92 9.85 -10.57 6.62
C TYR A 92 8.87 -9.95 7.62
N LYS A 93 9.38 -9.60 8.80
CA LYS A 93 8.66 -8.81 9.82
C LYS A 93 8.47 -7.38 9.29
N SER A 94 7.34 -7.09 8.65
CA SER A 94 7.05 -5.79 8.03
C SER A 94 5.56 -5.48 8.00
N ALA A 95 5.22 -4.22 7.78
CA ALA A 95 3.85 -3.78 7.50
C ALA A 95 3.49 -3.83 6.00
N GLY A 96 4.24 -4.57 5.19
CA GLY A 96 4.10 -4.59 3.73
C GLY A 96 4.79 -3.40 3.06
N SER A 97 4.16 -2.88 2.00
CA SER A 97 4.63 -1.65 1.34
C SER A 97 4.46 -0.48 2.29
N PHE A 98 5.57 0.16 2.65
CA PHE A 98 5.57 1.23 3.63
C PHE A 98 5.06 2.54 3.04
N PHE A 99 5.38 2.81 1.78
CA PHE A 99 4.96 4.01 1.05
C PHE A 99 3.96 3.67 -0.05
N MET A 100 3.04 4.60 -0.28
CA MET A 100 2.23 4.67 -1.48
C MET A 100 3.11 4.98 -2.70
N ASN A 101 2.68 4.57 -3.90
CA ASN A 101 3.37 4.95 -5.13
C ASN A 101 3.31 6.47 -5.35
N PRO A 102 4.46 7.19 -5.35
CA PRO A 102 4.48 8.64 -5.44
C PRO A 102 4.16 9.12 -6.86
N ILE A 103 3.68 10.35 -6.96
CA ILE A 103 3.65 11.10 -8.22
C ILE A 103 5.07 11.59 -8.51
N VAL A 104 5.50 11.44 -9.76
CA VAL A 104 6.84 11.82 -10.23
C VAL A 104 6.70 12.77 -11.40
N GLU A 105 7.17 14.00 -11.22
CA GLU A 105 7.18 15.02 -12.27
C GLU A 105 8.43 14.91 -13.16
N ASP A 106 9.57 14.51 -12.57
CA ASP A 106 10.85 14.32 -13.26
C ASP A 106 10.70 13.37 -14.46
N GLN A 107 10.85 13.94 -15.66
CA GLN A 107 10.68 13.24 -16.91
C GLN A 107 11.78 12.22 -17.16
N LYS A 108 13.02 12.53 -16.77
CA LYS A 108 14.15 11.63 -16.91
C LYS A 108 13.95 10.39 -16.04
N LEU A 109 13.50 10.57 -14.79
CA LEU A 109 13.25 9.45 -13.89
C LEU A 109 12.13 8.53 -14.42
N LYS A 110 11.10 9.09 -15.06
CA LYS A 110 10.06 8.32 -15.76
C LYS A 110 10.64 7.54 -16.95
N GLU A 111 11.43 8.17 -17.80
CA GLU A 111 12.07 7.52 -18.95
C GLU A 111 13.02 6.39 -18.53
N ASP A 112 13.79 6.59 -17.45
CA ASP A 112 14.67 5.57 -16.88
C ASP A 112 13.87 4.35 -16.38
N PHE A 113 12.71 4.59 -15.73
CA PHE A 113 11.79 3.52 -15.33
C PHE A 113 11.25 2.75 -16.54
N GLU A 114 10.76 3.46 -17.56
CA GLU A 114 10.18 2.85 -18.76
C GLU A 114 11.21 1.99 -19.50
N LYS A 115 12.45 2.50 -19.60
CA LYS A 115 13.56 1.79 -20.22
C LYS A 115 13.97 0.54 -19.45
N GLU A 116 14.00 0.60 -18.12
CA GLU A 116 14.44 -0.52 -17.28
C GLU A 116 13.36 -1.61 -17.15
N LYS A 117 12.10 -1.21 -16.94
CA LYS A 117 11.00 -2.14 -16.67
C LYS A 117 10.19 -2.52 -17.89
N GLY A 118 10.30 -1.77 -18.99
CA GLY A 118 9.44 -1.97 -20.16
C GLY A 118 7.96 -1.66 -19.88
N GLU A 119 7.69 -0.90 -18.82
CA GLU A 119 6.33 -0.53 -18.39
C GLU A 119 6.22 1.00 -18.29
N GLN A 120 5.10 1.55 -18.75
CA GLN A 120 4.82 2.98 -18.66
C GLN A 120 4.42 3.42 -17.26
N ALA A 121 4.76 4.67 -16.90
CA ALA A 121 4.26 5.28 -15.67
C ALA A 121 2.72 5.38 -15.71
N ARG A 122 2.06 5.04 -14.59
CA ARG A 122 0.58 5.04 -14.52
C ARG A 122 0.09 6.29 -13.82
N ASN A 123 -0.66 7.16 -14.50
CA ASN A 123 -1.15 8.42 -13.94
C ASN A 123 -0.04 9.25 -13.28
N SER A 124 1.12 9.33 -13.93
CA SER A 124 2.35 9.96 -13.43
C SER A 124 2.89 9.38 -12.12
N LYS A 125 2.47 8.17 -11.72
CA LYS A 125 3.01 7.47 -10.54
C LYS A 125 4.04 6.42 -10.95
N LEU A 126 5.10 6.33 -10.16
CA LEU A 126 6.10 5.26 -10.24
C LEU A 126 6.01 4.33 -9.02
N PRO A 127 6.45 3.06 -9.13
CA PRO A 127 6.54 2.18 -7.97
C PRO A 127 7.51 2.75 -6.92
N ALA A 128 7.02 2.97 -5.69
CA ALA A 128 7.86 3.55 -4.62
C ALA A 128 9.12 2.72 -4.36
N GLY A 129 9.02 1.39 -4.42
CA GLY A 129 10.17 0.50 -4.26
C GLY A 129 11.26 0.71 -5.31
N TRP A 130 10.88 1.03 -6.56
CA TRP A 130 11.86 1.32 -7.61
C TRP A 130 12.51 2.68 -7.37
N VAL A 131 11.74 3.71 -7.01
CA VAL A 131 12.29 5.04 -6.68
C VAL A 131 13.28 4.98 -5.51
N ILE A 132 12.95 4.23 -4.46
CA ILE A 132 13.83 4.02 -3.30
C ILE A 132 15.11 3.28 -3.69
N GLU A 133 15.02 2.33 -4.63
CA GLU A 133 16.17 1.62 -5.16
C GLU A 133 17.09 2.54 -5.98
N GLN A 134 16.53 3.42 -6.83
CA GLN A 134 17.32 4.41 -7.57
C GLN A 134 18.03 5.40 -6.65
N ALA A 135 17.47 5.68 -5.46
CA ALA A 135 18.14 6.48 -4.43
C ALA A 135 19.31 5.74 -3.74
N GLY A 136 19.60 4.48 -4.10
CA GLY A 136 20.68 3.68 -3.52
C GLY A 136 20.38 3.16 -2.12
N LEU A 137 19.11 3.03 -1.74
CA LEU A 137 18.70 2.74 -0.35
C LEU A 137 18.41 1.26 -0.07
N ARG A 138 18.51 0.39 -1.07
CA ARG A 138 18.35 -1.05 -0.89
C ARG A 138 19.32 -1.56 0.19
N GLY A 139 18.81 -2.29 1.18
CA GLY A 139 19.62 -2.82 2.28
C GLY A 139 20.07 -1.78 3.33
N LYS A 140 19.69 -0.50 3.19
CA LYS A 140 20.03 0.54 4.18
C LYS A 140 19.49 0.15 5.56
N LYS A 141 20.35 0.20 6.57
CA LYS A 141 20.02 -0.07 7.98
C LYS A 141 20.14 1.18 8.84
N ILE A 142 19.28 1.27 9.86
CA ILE A 142 19.43 2.14 11.04
C ILE A 142 18.96 1.32 12.25
N GLY A 143 19.88 1.03 13.17
CA GLY A 143 19.57 0.15 14.30
C GLY A 143 19.08 -1.22 13.83
N GLY A 144 18.01 -1.75 14.47
CA GLY A 144 17.38 -3.00 14.05
C GLY A 144 16.54 -2.92 12.77
N ALA A 145 16.27 -1.72 12.24
CA ALA A 145 15.43 -1.50 11.06
C ALA A 145 16.25 -1.55 9.75
N ALA A 146 15.66 -2.09 8.68
CA ALA A 146 16.30 -2.16 7.37
C ALA A 146 15.32 -1.94 6.21
N VAL A 147 15.83 -1.43 5.08
CA VAL A 147 15.17 -1.50 3.77
C VAL A 147 15.40 -2.89 3.20
N CYS A 148 14.33 -3.62 2.86
CA CYS A 148 14.42 -4.98 2.35
C CYS A 148 15.21 -5.06 1.03
N GLU A 149 16.17 -5.96 0.95
CA GLU A 149 16.99 -6.16 -0.26
C GLU A 149 16.18 -6.65 -1.46
N LYS A 150 15.15 -7.48 -1.22
CA LYS A 150 14.32 -8.03 -2.29
C LYS A 150 13.27 -7.06 -2.80
N HIS A 151 12.86 -6.08 -1.98
CA HIS A 151 11.80 -5.14 -2.35
C HIS A 151 11.91 -3.85 -1.52
N SER A 152 12.52 -2.81 -2.09
CA SER A 152 12.91 -1.61 -1.34
C SER A 152 11.75 -0.78 -0.75
N ASN A 153 10.49 -1.05 -1.12
CA ASN A 153 9.32 -0.46 -0.42
C ASN A 153 8.98 -1.16 0.92
N TYR A 154 9.68 -2.23 1.29
CA TYR A 154 9.45 -2.93 2.55
C TYR A 154 10.48 -2.45 3.56
N ILE A 155 10.00 -1.78 4.61
CA ILE A 155 10.78 -1.51 5.80
C ILE A 155 10.58 -2.70 6.75
N ILE A 156 11.67 -3.38 7.09
CA ILE A 156 11.66 -4.62 7.84
C ILE A 156 12.29 -4.42 9.21
N ASN A 157 11.74 -5.12 10.20
CA ASN A 157 12.44 -5.39 11.43
C ASN A 157 13.43 -6.54 11.15
N ALA A 158 14.71 -6.18 11.02
CA ALA A 158 15.79 -7.13 10.75
C ALA A 158 16.36 -7.72 12.05
N GLU A 159 16.55 -6.88 13.07
CA GLU A 159 17.24 -7.21 14.32
C GLU A 159 16.55 -6.51 15.51
N ASP A 160 15.33 -6.96 15.85
CA ASP A 160 14.49 -6.45 16.95
C ASP A 160 14.32 -4.91 16.96
N ALA A 161 14.08 -4.36 15.77
CA ALA A 161 13.89 -2.92 15.55
C ALA A 161 12.86 -2.29 16.48
N THR A 162 13.22 -1.17 17.09
CA THR A 162 12.30 -0.30 17.82
C THR A 162 11.49 0.58 16.86
N ALA A 163 10.38 1.14 17.35
CA ALA A 163 9.57 2.04 16.54
C ALA A 163 10.35 3.32 16.15
N ASP A 164 11.21 3.83 17.03
CA ASP A 164 12.08 4.99 16.76
C ASP A 164 13.08 4.69 15.64
N GLU A 165 13.68 3.51 15.62
CA GLU A 165 14.60 3.10 14.55
C GLU A 165 13.90 2.98 13.19
N ILE A 166 12.67 2.45 13.17
CA ILE A 166 11.83 2.43 11.97
C ILE A 166 11.55 3.87 11.52
N MET A 167 11.18 4.78 12.44
CA MET A 167 10.89 6.18 12.13
C MET A 167 12.12 6.94 11.60
N MET A 168 13.29 6.70 12.18
CA MET A 168 14.56 7.27 11.72
C MET A 168 14.88 6.80 10.30
N LEU A 169 14.76 5.49 10.04
CA LEU A 169 15.01 4.93 8.71
C LEU A 169 14.04 5.48 7.66
N VAL A 170 12.75 5.55 7.99
CA VAL A 170 11.71 6.09 7.11
C VAL A 170 11.98 7.56 6.80
N SER A 171 12.31 8.36 7.82
CA SER A 171 12.64 9.77 7.65
C SER A 171 13.86 9.96 6.74
N TYR A 172 14.89 9.13 6.93
CA TYR A 172 16.08 9.13 6.08
C TYR A 172 15.72 8.76 4.63
N VAL A 173 14.90 7.73 4.41
CA VAL A 173 14.46 7.32 3.07
C VAL A 173 13.70 8.45 2.37
N LYS A 174 12.73 9.09 3.05
CA LYS A 174 11.98 10.23 2.51
C LYS A 174 12.88 11.40 2.16
N GLN A 175 13.84 11.72 3.02
CA GLN A 175 14.81 12.79 2.78
C GLN A 175 15.64 12.49 1.53
N GLN A 176 16.25 11.32 1.43
CA GLN A 176 17.12 10.98 0.31
C GLN A 176 16.37 10.96 -1.03
N VAL A 177 15.15 10.41 -1.07
CA VAL A 177 14.33 10.40 -2.29
C VAL A 177 13.93 11.81 -2.72
N ARG A 178 13.57 12.67 -1.76
CA ARG A 178 13.26 14.07 -2.04
C ARG A 178 14.48 14.84 -2.53
N ASP A 179 15.62 14.70 -1.86
CA ASP A 179 16.81 15.49 -2.15
C ASP A 179 17.42 15.10 -3.51
N GLN A 180 17.30 13.83 -3.92
CA GLN A 180 17.82 13.35 -5.21
C GLN A 180 16.85 13.57 -6.38
N PHE A 181 15.54 13.40 -6.17
CA PHE A 181 14.56 13.34 -7.26
C PHE A 181 13.43 14.38 -7.15
N GLY A 182 13.37 15.17 -6.09
CA GLY A 182 12.24 16.05 -5.80
C GLY A 182 10.93 15.31 -5.47
N VAL A 183 10.98 13.98 -5.29
CA VAL A 183 9.81 13.13 -5.10
C VAL A 183 9.41 13.07 -3.62
N GLN A 184 8.13 13.31 -3.33
CA GLN A 184 7.58 13.19 -1.97
C GLN A 184 6.96 11.81 -1.77
N LEU A 185 7.63 10.96 -0.98
CA LEU A 185 7.05 9.71 -0.53
C LEU A 185 6.02 9.96 0.57
N GLN A 186 4.88 9.29 0.46
CA GLN A 186 3.81 9.31 1.46
C GLN A 186 3.59 7.91 2.02
N GLU A 187 3.51 7.80 3.33
CA GLU A 187 3.32 6.55 4.05
C GLU A 187 1.93 5.94 3.78
N GLU A 188 1.90 4.63 3.53
CA GLU A 188 0.65 3.86 3.48
C GLU A 188 0.24 3.39 4.90
N VAL A 189 1.24 3.12 5.74
CA VAL A 189 1.09 2.64 7.12
C VAL A 189 0.44 3.68 8.03
N ASN A 190 -0.06 3.25 9.19
CA ASN A 190 -0.59 4.14 10.22
C ASN A 190 0.31 4.05 11.46
N TYR A 191 0.62 5.20 12.05
CA TYR A 191 1.32 5.30 13.32
C TYR A 191 0.32 5.25 14.48
N LEU A 192 0.68 4.58 15.57
CA LEU A 192 -0.14 4.46 16.77
C LEU A 192 0.72 4.84 17.98
N GLY A 193 0.21 5.74 18.83
CA GLY A 193 0.86 6.11 20.09
C GLY A 193 2.02 7.11 19.98
N PHE A 194 2.09 7.88 18.88
CA PHE A 194 3.00 9.00 18.69
C PHE A 194 2.23 10.32 18.79
#